data_AF-A0A7X9BJR9-F1
#
_entry.id   AF-A0A7X9BJR9-F1
#
_cell.length_a   1.000
_cell.length_b   1.000
_cell.length_c   1.000
_cell.angle_alpha   90.00
_cell.angle_beta   90.00
_cell.angle_gamma   90.00
#
_symmetry.space_group_name_H-M   'P 1'
#
loop_
_entity.id
_entity.type
_entity.pdbx_description
1 polymer ?
#
loop_
_entity_poly.entity_id
_entity_poly.type
_entity_poly.pdbx_seq_one_letter_code
_entity_poly.pdbx_strand_id
1 'polypeptide(L)'
;MNILSGISASKGLAIEKAHFIVQAKRKQVEKTKISQSEKEAEWKKFQKALELTIKDFSLLLQTNNPDEKKLIETYLLMLNDQEFINQIKLNFDNSSYNVDFIVDSVVNESASLLRHTNDEYLSQRADDIL
;
A
#
# COMPACT_ATOMS: atom_id res chain seq x y z
N MET A 1 11.15 35.66 -14.02
CA MET A 1 10.53 35.46 -12.70
C MET A 1 9.24 34.71 -12.95
N ASN A 2 9.09 33.50 -12.39
CA ASN A 2 7.89 32.69 -12.61
C ASN A 2 6.96 32.88 -11.40
N ILE A 3 5.72 33.27 -11.65
CA ILE A 3 4.66 33.36 -10.63
C ILE A 3 3.74 32.17 -10.85
N LEU A 4 3.61 31.31 -9.84
CA LEU A 4 2.70 30.16 -9.84
C LEU A 4 1.47 30.51 -8.99
N SER A 5 0.28 30.12 -9.45
CA SER A 5 -0.99 30.32 -8.74
C SER A 5 -1.67 28.97 -8.48
N GLY A 6 -2.35 28.83 -7.34
CA GLY A 6 -3.01 27.59 -6.91
C GLY A 6 -4.05 27.83 -5.83
N ILE A 7 -4.58 26.74 -5.25
CA ILE A 7 -5.60 26.80 -4.18
C ILE A 7 -4.88 26.88 -2.82
N SER A 8 -5.21 27.91 -2.03
CA SER A 8 -4.61 28.12 -0.70
C SER A 8 -5.15 27.14 0.33
N ALA A 9 -4.37 26.13 0.71
CA ALA A 9 -4.73 25.17 1.75
C ALA A 9 -4.57 25.72 3.18
N SER A 10 -3.61 26.62 3.41
CA SER A 10 -3.35 27.26 4.70
C SER A 10 -2.80 28.68 4.50
N LYS A 11 -3.05 29.57 5.47
CA LYS A 11 -2.57 30.96 5.44
C LYS A 11 -1.12 31.03 5.95
N GLY A 12 -0.27 31.78 5.27
CA GLY A 12 1.10 32.02 5.72
C GLY A 12 2.03 32.50 4.60
N LEU A 13 3.25 32.87 4.98
CA LEU A 13 4.34 33.22 4.07
C LEU A 13 5.57 32.41 4.48
N ALA A 14 6.12 31.62 3.55
CA ALA A 14 7.32 30.83 3.75
C ALA A 14 8.38 31.24 2.72
N ILE A 15 9.62 31.48 3.19
CA ILE A 15 10.77 31.81 2.35
C ILE A 15 11.89 30.83 2.70
N GLU A 16 12.10 29.82 1.87
CA GLU A 16 13.12 28.80 2.07
C GLU A 16 13.61 28.21 0.74
N LYS A 17 14.68 27.43 0.80
CA LYS A 17 15.14 26.66 -0.36
C LYS A 17 14.15 25.53 -0.69
N ALA A 18 13.87 25.34 -1.97
CA ALA A 18 13.05 24.22 -2.42
C ALA A 18 13.73 22.89 -2.11
N HIS A 19 13.04 22.02 -1.37
CA HIS A 19 13.43 20.63 -1.16
C HIS A 19 12.60 19.73 -2.10
N PHE A 20 13.27 19.08 -3.04
CA PHE A 20 12.62 18.17 -3.98
C PHE A 20 12.49 16.79 -3.33
N ILE A 21 11.26 16.43 -2.97
CA ILE A 21 10.94 15.05 -2.62
C ILE A 21 10.88 14.28 -3.95
N VAL A 22 11.88 13.44 -4.21
CA VAL A 22 11.85 12.53 -5.34
C VAL A 22 10.74 11.52 -5.08
N GLN A 23 9.62 11.65 -5.79
CA GLN A 23 8.60 10.62 -5.75
C GLN A 23 9.24 9.31 -6.21
N ALA A 24 9.26 8.31 -5.32
CA ALA A 24 9.56 6.96 -5.73
C ALA A 24 8.50 6.58 -6.77
N LYS A 25 8.88 6.48 -8.05
CA LYS A 25 8.00 5.87 -9.04
C LYS A 25 7.71 4.47 -8.54
N ARG A 26 6.42 4.10 -8.44
CA ARG A 26 6.01 2.73 -8.16
C ARG A 26 6.80 1.84 -9.11
N LYS A 27 7.71 1.03 -8.55
CA LYS A 27 8.52 0.13 -9.37
C LYS A 27 7.56 -0.85 -10.02
N GLN A 28 7.68 -1.04 -11.32
CA GLN A 28 6.94 -2.08 -12.00
C GLN A 28 7.34 -3.41 -11.36
N VAL A 29 6.36 -4.14 -10.84
CA VAL A 29 6.60 -5.46 -10.26
C VAL A 29 6.89 -6.42 -11.41
N GLU A 30 8.09 -6.99 -11.40
CA GLU A 30 8.49 -7.95 -12.42
C GLU A 30 7.73 -9.27 -12.23
N LYS A 31 7.13 -9.76 -13.32
CA LYS A 31 6.47 -11.06 -13.38
C LYS A 31 7.49 -12.12 -13.79
N THR A 32 7.98 -12.89 -12.83
CA THR A 32 8.97 -13.94 -13.07
C THR A 32 8.37 -15.31 -12.78
N LYS A 33 8.73 -16.31 -13.58
CA LYS A 33 8.30 -17.69 -13.34
C LYS A 33 9.14 -18.30 -12.21
N ILE A 34 8.48 -19.08 -11.36
CA ILE A 34 9.12 -19.82 -10.27
C ILE A 34 8.83 -21.31 -10.39
N SER A 35 9.76 -22.12 -9.91
CA SER A 35 9.60 -23.57 -9.78
C SER A 35 8.84 -23.94 -8.50
N GLN A 36 8.40 -25.20 -8.42
CA GLN A 36 7.71 -25.70 -7.22
C GLN A 36 8.61 -25.65 -5.97
N SER A 37 9.92 -25.86 -6.12
CA SER A 37 10.89 -25.77 -5.03
C SER A 37 11.08 -24.35 -4.48
N GLU A 38 10.74 -23.32 -5.26
CA GLU A 38 10.87 -21.92 -4.84
C GLU A 38 9.62 -21.40 -4.12
N LYS A 39 8.49 -22.10 -4.21
CA LYS A 39 7.21 -21.63 -3.64
C LYS A 39 7.28 -21.36 -2.14
N GLU A 40 7.93 -22.22 -1.37
CA GLU A 40 8.05 -22.02 0.08
C GLU A 40 8.89 -20.78 0.42
N ALA A 41 9.99 -20.57 -0.30
CA ALA A 41 10.87 -19.42 -0.09
C ALA A 41 10.17 -18.10 -0.43
N GLU A 42 9.45 -18.08 -1.56
CA GLU A 42 8.62 -16.94 -1.98
C GLU A 42 7.50 -16.65 -0.98
N TRP A 43 6.82 -17.68 -0.46
CA TRP A 43 5.80 -17.46 0.57
C TRP A 43 6.39 -16.88 1.87
N LYS A 44 7.54 -17.38 2.33
CA LYS A 44 8.25 -16.82 3.50
C LYS A 44 8.68 -15.38 3.27
N LYS A 45 9.08 -15.01 2.04
CA LYS A 45 9.41 -13.64 1.66
C LYS A 45 8.20 -12.71 1.86
N PHE A 46 7.02 -13.12 1.42
CA PHE A 46 5.78 -12.38 1.66
C PHE A 46 5.47 -12.23 3.15
N GLN A 47 5.50 -13.33 3.91
CA GLN A 47 5.22 -13.29 5.35
C GLN A 47 6.17 -12.34 6.10
N LYS A 48 7.46 -12.37 5.76
CA LYS A 48 8.45 -11.47 6.34
C LYS A 48 8.19 -10.00 5.96
N ALA A 49 7.82 -9.73 4.71
CA ALA A 49 7.49 -8.37 4.29
C ALA A 49 6.24 -7.84 5.02
N LEU A 50 5.22 -8.70 5.19
CA LEU A 50 4.01 -8.37 5.92
C LEU A 50 4.29 -8.06 7.40
N GLU A 51 5.09 -8.92 8.07
CA GLU A 51 5.49 -8.73 9.46
C GLU A 51 6.25 -7.41 9.67
N LEU A 52 7.22 -7.12 8.79
CA LEU A 52 7.97 -5.86 8.83
C LEU A 52 7.05 -4.65 8.62
N THR A 53 6.13 -4.72 7.66
CA THR A 53 5.17 -3.64 7.39
C THR A 53 4.26 -3.38 8.59
N ILE A 54 3.71 -4.44 9.20
CA ILE A 54 2.87 -4.33 10.40
C ILE A 54 3.65 -3.71 11.55
N LYS A 55 4.91 -4.12 11.74
CA LYS A 55 5.78 -3.54 12.77
C LYS A 55 6.01 -2.06 12.54
N ASP A 56 6.34 -1.66 11.31
CA ASP A 56 6.60 -0.26 10.97
C ASP A 56 5.35 0.61 11.18
N PHE A 57 4.17 0.14 10.75
CA PHE A 57 2.91 0.85 10.99
C PHE A 57 2.55 0.92 12.48
N SER A 58 2.85 -0.13 13.25
CA SER A 58 2.60 -0.15 14.70
C SER A 58 3.43 0.92 15.44
N LEU A 59 4.63 1.25 14.97
CA LEU A 59 5.45 2.31 15.55
C LEU A 59 4.82 3.70 15.34
N LEU A 60 4.02 3.90 14.28
CA LEU A 60 3.35 5.16 14.00
C LEU A 60 2.22 5.48 14.99
N LEU A 61 1.72 4.48 15.74
CA LEU A 61 0.68 4.68 16.76
C LEU A 61 1.13 5.54 17.96
N GLN A 62 2.41 5.93 18.01
CA GLN A 62 2.95 6.84 19.02
C GLN A 62 2.53 8.32 18.83
N THR A 63 1.83 8.65 17.74
CA THR A 63 1.28 10.00 17.54
C THR A 63 0.25 10.37 18.62
N ASN A 64 0.26 11.65 19.03
CA ASN A 64 -0.73 12.21 19.95
C ASN A 64 -2.02 12.67 19.25
N ASN A 65 -2.04 12.64 17.91
CA ASN A 65 -3.20 13.05 17.13
C ASN A 65 -4.20 11.88 17.02
N PRO A 66 -5.44 12.01 17.55
CA PRO A 66 -6.42 10.93 17.54
C PRO A 66 -6.86 10.51 16.14
N ASP A 67 -6.91 11.45 15.18
CA ASP A 67 -7.33 11.15 13.80
C ASP A 67 -6.25 10.37 13.05
N GLU A 68 -4.98 10.73 13.22
CA GLU A 68 -3.85 9.98 12.69
C GLU A 68 -3.81 8.56 13.27
N LYS A 69 -4.05 8.44 14.58
CA LYS A 69 -4.06 7.13 15.25
C LYS A 69 -5.15 6.23 14.66
N LYS A 70 -6.38 6.75 14.50
CA LYS A 70 -7.50 6.00 13.90
C LYS A 70 -7.21 5.58 12.46
N LEU A 71 -6.54 6.45 11.69
CA LEU A 71 -6.11 6.15 10.33
C LEU A 71 -5.11 4.98 10.31
N ILE A 72 -4.09 5.00 11.18
CA ILE A 72 -3.08 3.95 11.28
C ILE A 72 -3.70 2.63 11.75
N GLU A 73 -4.62 2.66 12.72
CA GLU A 73 -5.38 1.48 13.17
C GLU A 73 -6.18 0.85 12.03
N THR A 74 -6.75 1.66 11.14
CA THR A 74 -7.45 1.19 9.95
C THR A 74 -6.50 0.48 8.98
N TYR A 75 -5.31 1.03 8.73
CA TYR A 75 -4.30 0.38 7.89
C TYR A 75 -3.82 -0.94 8.48
N LEU A 76 -3.61 -1.00 9.80
CA LEU A 76 -3.26 -2.24 10.49
C LEU A 76 -4.36 -3.28 10.39
N LEU A 77 -5.63 -2.89 10.46
CA LEU A 77 -6.76 -3.82 10.26
C LEU A 77 -6.72 -4.43 8.86
N MET A 78 -6.48 -3.62 7.82
CA MET A 78 -6.39 -4.11 6.44
C MET A 78 -5.17 -5.03 6.22
N LEU A 79 -4.02 -4.69 6.81
CA LEU A 79 -2.82 -5.54 6.72
C LEU A 79 -2.98 -6.89 7.43
N ASN A 80 -3.81 -6.95 8.48
CA ASN A 80 -4.08 -8.18 9.23
C ASN A 80 -5.34 -8.92 8.75
N ASP A 81 -5.96 -8.49 7.65
CA ASP A 81 -7.14 -9.14 7.11
C ASP A 81 -6.79 -10.55 6.58
N GLN A 82 -7.30 -11.56 7.29
CA GLN A 82 -7.06 -12.95 6.95
C GLN A 82 -7.70 -13.34 5.61
N GLU A 83 -8.82 -12.72 5.22
CA GLU A 83 -9.46 -12.98 3.93
C GLU A 83 -8.55 -12.55 2.78
N PHE A 84 -8.02 -11.32 2.87
CA PHE A 84 -7.07 -10.79 1.91
C PHE A 84 -5.79 -11.65 1.82
N ILE A 85 -5.20 -12.02 2.97
CA ILE A 85 -4.00 -12.87 3.02
C ILE A 85 -4.28 -14.25 2.40
N ASN A 86 -5.46 -14.83 2.67
CA ASN A 86 -5.86 -16.11 2.11
C ASN A 86 -6.07 -16.03 0.59
N GLN A 87 -6.64 -14.94 0.08
CA GLN A 87 -6.79 -14.71 -1.36
C GLN A 87 -5.43 -14.67 -2.06
N ILE A 88 -4.44 -13.96 -1.48
CA ILE A 88 -3.07 -13.94 -1.98
C ILE A 88 -2.49 -15.36 -1.98
N LYS A 89 -2.66 -16.11 -0.88
CA LYS A 89 -2.15 -17.48 -0.74
C LYS A 89 -2.73 -18.41 -1.80
N LEU A 90 -4.04 -18.41 -1.98
CA LEU A 90 -4.74 -19.22 -2.99
C LEU A 90 -4.26 -18.88 -4.40
N ASN A 91 -4.15 -17.59 -4.73
CA ASN A 91 -3.68 -17.16 -6.04
C ASN A 91 -2.22 -17.56 -6.29
N PHE A 92 -1.38 -17.49 -5.26
CA PHE A 92 0.02 -17.91 -5.33
C PHE A 92 0.18 -19.43 -5.49
N ASP A 93 -0.62 -20.21 -4.75
CA ASP A 93 -0.59 -21.68 -4.83
C ASP A 93 -1.08 -22.19 -6.19
N ASN A 94 -2.01 -21.49 -6.84
CA ASN A 94 -2.49 -21.79 -8.20
C ASN A 94 -1.64 -21.20 -9.34
N SER A 95 -0.62 -20.40 -9.01
CA SER A 95 0.24 -19.72 -9.97
C SER A 95 1.61 -20.40 -10.12
N SER A 96 2.34 -20.04 -11.18
CA SER A 96 3.77 -20.36 -11.35
C SER A 96 4.64 -19.10 -11.40
N TYR A 97 4.17 -18.01 -10.76
CA TYR A 97 4.84 -16.71 -10.72
C TYR A 97 5.23 -16.31 -9.30
N ASN A 98 6.21 -15.41 -9.18
CA ASN A 98 6.70 -14.84 -7.92
C ASN A 98 5.58 -14.19 -7.09
N VAL A 99 5.75 -14.18 -5.77
CA VAL A 99 4.73 -13.71 -4.82
C VAL A 99 4.46 -12.22 -4.97
N ASP A 100 5.47 -11.42 -5.31
CA ASP A 100 5.31 -9.96 -5.47
C ASP A 100 4.29 -9.64 -6.57
N PHE A 101 4.34 -10.37 -7.69
CA PHE A 101 3.39 -10.21 -8.79
C PHE A 101 1.96 -10.62 -8.39
N ILE A 102 1.83 -11.64 -7.53
CA ILE A 102 0.52 -12.07 -7.02
C ILE A 102 -0.07 -11.03 -6.09
N VAL A 103 0.73 -10.48 -5.17
CA VAL A 103 0.31 -9.38 -4.29
C VAL A 103 -0.13 -8.18 -5.12
N ASP A 104 0.67 -7.77 -6.10
CA ASP A 104 0.33 -6.65 -6.99
C ASP A 104 -0.99 -6.90 -7.73
N SER A 105 -1.21 -8.11 -8.24
CA SER A 105 -2.44 -8.49 -8.94
C SER A 105 -3.67 -8.41 -8.02
N VAL A 106 -3.59 -8.98 -6.81
CA VAL A 106 -4.70 -8.96 -5.85
C VAL A 106 -4.98 -7.54 -5.36
N VAL A 107 -3.95 -6.75 -5.07
CA VAL A 107 -4.11 -5.33 -4.69
C VAL A 107 -4.81 -4.53 -5.78
N ASN A 108 -4.43 -4.72 -7.05
CA ASN A 108 -5.09 -4.04 -8.16
C ASN A 108 -6.56 -4.46 -8.31
N GLU A 109 -6.89 -5.72 -8.05
CA GLU A 109 -8.27 -6.22 -8.02
C GLU A 109 -9.08 -5.60 -6.86
N SER A 110 -8.54 -5.64 -5.64
CA SER A 110 -9.17 -5.03 -4.45
C SER A 110 -9.39 -3.54 -4.62
N ALA A 111 -8.42 -2.81 -5.16
CA ALA A 111 -8.55 -1.38 -5.42
C ALA A 111 -9.61 -1.09 -6.49
N SER A 112 -9.70 -1.95 -7.51
CA SER A 112 -10.76 -1.85 -8.52
C SER A 112 -12.13 -2.05 -7.88
N LEU A 113 -12.29 -3.03 -6.99
CA LEU A 113 -13.55 -3.25 -6.26
C LEU A 113 -13.95 -2.02 -5.42
N LEU A 114 -13.00 -1.44 -4.69
CA LEU A 114 -13.23 -0.23 -3.89
C LEU A 114 -13.66 0.96 -4.77
N ARG A 115 -13.01 1.20 -5.92
CA ARG A 115 -13.39 2.28 -6.85
C ARG A 115 -14.77 2.14 -7.44
N HIS A 116 -15.22 0.92 -7.70
CA HIS A 116 -16.54 0.68 -8.32
C HIS A 116 -17.66 0.60 -7.28
N THR A 117 -17.37 0.86 -6.00
CA THR A 117 -18.39 1.01 -4.97
C THR A 117 -19.05 2.39 -5.12
N ASN A 118 -20.38 2.48 -4.95
CA ASN A 118 -21.13 3.76 -4.97
C ASN A 118 -20.93 4.60 -3.69
N ASP A 119 -19.76 4.51 -3.07
CA ASP A 119 -19.40 5.17 -1.83
C ASP A 119 -18.12 5.98 -2.07
N GLU A 120 -18.20 7.31 -1.97
CA GLU A 120 -17.07 8.21 -2.24
C GLU A 120 -15.89 7.96 -1.30
N TYR A 121 -16.17 7.58 -0.06
CA TYR A 121 -15.13 7.29 0.92
C TYR A 121 -14.38 6.01 0.54
N LEU A 122 -15.08 4.93 0.18
CA LEU A 122 -14.45 3.69 -0.29
C LEU A 122 -13.73 3.89 -1.63
N SER A 123 -14.27 4.71 -2.53
CA SER A 123 -13.58 5.05 -3.78
C SER A 123 -12.26 5.77 -3.52
N GLN A 124 -12.19 6.69 -2.55
CA GLN A 124 -10.94 7.34 -2.17
C GLN A 124 -9.96 6.35 -1.51
N ARG A 125 -10.45 5.39 -0.73
CA ARG A 125 -9.62 4.34 -0.12
C ARG A 125 -8.93 3.43 -1.12
N ALA A 126 -9.43 3.33 -2.36
CA ALA A 126 -8.74 2.57 -3.40
C ALA A 126 -7.36 3.14 -3.74
N ASP A 127 -7.19 4.46 -3.62
CA ASP A 127 -5.89 5.12 -3.87
C ASP A 127 -4.92 4.93 -2.70
N ASP A 128 -5.42 4.60 -1.49
CA ASP A 128 -4.58 4.33 -0.32
C ASP A 128 -3.86 2.97 -0.42
N ILE A 129 -4.43 2.00 -1.12
CA ILE A 129 -3.88 0.64 -1.20
C ILE A 129 -3.06 0.38 -2.47
N LEU A 130 -3.00 1.33 -3.41
CA LEU A 130 -2.25 1.24 -4.67
C LEU A 130 -0.90 1.97 -4.62
#